data_AF-A0A9W6TKW8-F1
#
_entry.id   AF-A0A9W6TKW8-F1
#
_cell.length_a   1.000
_cell.length_b   1.000
_cell.length_c   1.000
_cell.angle_alpha   90.00
_cell.angle_beta   90.00
_cell.angle_gamma   90.00
#
_symmetry.space_group_name_H-M   'P 1'
#
loop_
_entity.id
_entity.type
_entity.pdbx_description
1 polymer ?
#
loop_
_entity_poly.entity_id
_entity_poly.type
_entity_poly.pdbx_seq_one_letter_code
_entity_poly.pdbx_strand_id
1 'polypeptide(L)'
;MYDELSSYVKRVVERAAELDRYREHSVSPPDNWTLRNYWLYAQLQLPAKTQIDAVEFLTGARFACDRVIRAMHSQELIDYAADNAPRPPVADELAQMFEPTCFQRLLLPRVRRLGVGVSELQLKELDFSGVYLSGVECQRTTRANLRAEETLRTVVGETIAEKHKQLKARPNVMEVVSDLNAIKEKLEKSVDKSGGAEDDAHVVERMRLNALFNTTQTVEAVSAKTTERVAVKTVVKTTLCFESLVTEPEDVDWRIVKMNQFGRVVSRMTTN
;
A
#
# COMPACT_ATOMS: atom_id res chain seq x y z
N MET A 1 10.23 -16.58 26.83
CA MET A 1 10.49 -15.12 26.86
C MET A 1 11.97 -14.76 26.89
N TYR A 2 12.80 -15.27 27.82
CA TYR A 2 14.26 -15.02 27.82
C TYR A 2 14.97 -15.58 26.58
N ASP A 3 14.61 -16.78 26.12
CA ASP A 3 15.22 -17.39 24.92
C ASP A 3 14.86 -16.66 23.62
N GLU A 4 13.64 -16.12 23.52
CA GLU A 4 13.22 -15.33 22.36
C GLU A 4 13.97 -14.00 22.28
N LEU A 5 14.10 -13.29 23.40
CA LEU A 5 14.88 -12.05 23.46
C LEU A 5 16.36 -12.30 23.16
N SER A 6 16.93 -13.36 23.72
CA SER A 6 18.31 -13.77 23.47
C SER A 6 18.55 -14.09 21.99
N SER A 7 17.67 -14.89 21.38
CA SER A 7 17.75 -15.21 19.95
C SER A 7 17.59 -13.98 19.06
N TYR A 8 16.71 -13.05 19.42
CA TYR A 8 16.53 -11.78 18.72
C TYR A 8 17.80 -10.92 18.77
N VAL A 9 18.34 -10.70 19.97
CA VAL A 9 19.59 -9.94 20.16
C VAL A 9 20.74 -10.58 19.39
N LYS A 10 20.83 -11.91 19.42
CA LYS A 10 21.81 -12.67 18.63
C LYS A 10 21.67 -12.37 17.13
N ARG A 11 20.46 -12.42 16.56
CA ARG A 11 20.22 -12.08 15.14
C ARG A 11 20.65 -10.65 14.80
N VAL A 12 20.32 -9.68 15.66
CA VAL A 12 20.69 -8.26 15.47
C VAL A 12 22.20 -8.06 15.43
N VAL A 13 22.94 -8.77 16.29
CA VAL A 13 24.41 -8.70 16.36
C VAL A 13 25.07 -9.44 15.20
N GLU A 14 24.62 -10.66 14.90
CA GLU A 14 25.17 -11.48 13.81
C GLU A 14 25.01 -10.81 12.44
N ARG A 15 23.93 -10.05 12.25
CA ARG A 15 23.63 -9.35 11.00
C ARG A 15 24.08 -7.90 10.99
N ALA A 16 24.91 -7.45 11.94
CA ALA A 16 25.34 -6.06 12.04
C ALA A 16 25.99 -5.54 10.74
N ALA A 17 26.64 -6.41 9.96
CA ALA A 17 27.20 -6.06 8.64
C ALA A 17 26.12 -5.62 7.62
N GLU A 18 24.87 -6.09 7.74
CA GLU A 18 23.75 -5.64 6.90
C GLU A 18 23.44 -4.16 7.14
N LEU A 19 23.65 -3.64 8.35
CA LEU A 19 23.42 -2.24 8.65
C LEU A 19 24.35 -1.33 7.83
N ASP A 20 25.60 -1.73 7.64
CA ASP A 20 26.54 -0.98 6.81
C ASP A 20 26.15 -1.09 5.33
N ARG A 21 25.74 -2.28 4.86
CA ARG A 21 25.18 -2.43 3.51
C ARG A 21 23.95 -1.55 3.29
N TYR A 22 23.07 -1.41 4.29
CA TYR A 22 21.88 -0.57 4.21
C TYR A 22 22.23 0.92 4.16
N ARG A 23 23.33 1.34 4.79
CA ARG A 23 23.86 2.70 4.67
C ARG A 23 24.41 2.96 3.27
N GLU A 24 25.21 2.03 2.74
CA GLU A 24 25.77 2.13 1.38
C GLU A 24 24.67 2.23 0.31
N HIS A 25 23.59 1.45 0.46
CA HIS A 25 22.47 1.43 -0.48
C HIS A 25 21.41 2.52 -0.20
N SER A 26 21.68 3.44 0.73
CA SER A 26 20.75 4.53 1.10
C SER A 26 19.34 4.03 1.45
N VAL A 27 19.24 2.89 2.16
CA VAL A 27 17.94 2.29 2.54
C VAL A 27 17.12 3.24 3.39
N SER A 28 17.75 4.07 4.21
CA SER A 28 17.06 5.09 5.02
C SER A 28 17.17 6.48 4.40
N PRO A 29 16.19 7.38 4.63
CA PRO A 29 16.28 8.76 4.14
C PRO A 29 17.53 9.48 4.69
N PRO A 30 18.16 10.38 3.92
CA PRO A 30 19.39 11.06 4.32
C PRO A 30 19.21 11.93 5.58
N ASP A 31 18.03 12.53 5.77
CA ASP A 31 17.72 13.38 6.92
C ASP A 31 17.35 12.58 8.19
N ASN A 32 17.34 11.25 8.12
CA ASN A 32 16.84 10.41 9.20
C ASN A 32 17.91 10.19 10.28
N TRP A 33 17.49 10.25 11.55
CA TRP A 33 18.42 10.04 12.67
C TRP A 33 18.99 8.62 12.69
N THR A 34 20.27 8.49 13.01
CA THR A 34 20.97 7.18 13.07
C THR A 34 20.32 6.19 14.02
N LEU A 35 19.80 6.65 15.16
CA LEU A 35 19.02 5.82 16.10
C LEU A 35 17.73 5.29 15.46
N ARG A 36 17.06 6.10 14.64
CA ARG A 36 15.86 5.69 13.91
C ARG A 36 16.20 4.66 12.84
N ASN A 37 17.32 4.83 12.13
CA ASN A 37 17.79 3.85 11.14
C ASN A 37 18.14 2.51 11.81
N TYR A 38 18.82 2.56 12.96
CA TYR A 38 19.10 1.37 13.75
C TYR A 38 17.82 0.70 14.26
N TRP A 39 16.84 1.48 14.72
CA TRP A 39 15.54 0.95 15.14
C TRP A 39 14.80 0.23 14.00
N LEU A 40 14.76 0.83 12.80
CA LEU A 40 14.16 0.18 11.62
C LEU A 40 14.88 -1.13 11.27
N TYR A 41 16.21 -1.12 11.29
CA TYR A 41 17.03 -2.32 11.11
C TYR A 41 16.69 -3.39 12.17
N ALA A 42 16.66 -3.01 13.44
CA ALA A 42 16.38 -3.93 14.54
C ALA A 42 14.96 -4.53 14.43
N GLN A 43 13.97 -3.76 13.95
CA GLN A 43 12.62 -4.27 13.71
C GLN A 43 12.54 -5.27 12.56
N LEU A 44 13.38 -5.15 11.52
CA LEU A 44 13.44 -6.15 10.43
C LEU A 44 13.92 -7.52 10.92
N GLN A 45 14.64 -7.58 12.04
CA GLN A 45 15.17 -8.82 12.62
C GLN A 45 14.18 -9.49 13.60
N LEU A 46 13.00 -8.90 13.81
CA LEU A 46 11.97 -9.44 14.70
C LEU A 46 11.41 -10.80 14.27
N PRO A 47 11.13 -11.07 12.97
CA PRO A 47 10.66 -12.37 12.53
C PRO A 47 11.61 -13.47 12.97
N ALA A 48 11.05 -14.59 13.42
CA ALA A 48 11.83 -15.65 14.04
C ALA A 48 12.56 -16.51 13.00
N LYS A 49 11.91 -16.80 11.88
CA LYS A 49 12.41 -17.73 10.84
C LYS A 49 12.72 -17.05 9.51
N THR A 50 12.03 -15.96 9.21
CA THR A 50 12.15 -15.26 7.94
C THR A 50 13.16 -14.11 8.03
N GLN A 51 14.04 -13.99 7.04
CA GLN A 51 14.94 -12.86 6.92
C GLN A 51 14.42 -11.92 5.83
N ILE A 52 14.17 -10.67 6.20
CA ILE A 52 13.70 -9.65 5.27
C ILE A 52 14.88 -8.75 4.87
N ASP A 53 15.25 -8.81 3.60
CA ASP A 53 16.25 -7.95 3.03
C ASP A 53 15.64 -6.61 2.59
N ALA A 54 15.99 -5.52 3.29
CA ALA A 54 15.48 -4.20 2.98
C ALA A 54 15.88 -3.69 1.58
N VAL A 55 17.05 -4.08 1.06
CA VAL A 55 17.54 -3.62 -0.25
C VAL A 55 16.74 -4.30 -1.36
N GLU A 56 16.56 -5.62 -1.25
CA GLU A 56 15.73 -6.39 -2.17
C GLU A 56 14.27 -5.92 -2.11
N PHE A 57 13.72 -5.76 -0.91
CA PHE A 57 12.39 -5.25 -0.70
C PHE A 57 12.19 -3.88 -1.35
N LEU A 58 13.10 -2.92 -1.14
CA LEU A 58 12.97 -1.59 -1.75
C LEU A 58 13.09 -1.61 -3.27
N THR A 59 13.85 -2.56 -3.83
CA THR A 59 13.94 -2.78 -5.28
C THR A 59 12.59 -3.24 -5.84
N GLY A 60 11.98 -4.24 -5.21
CA GLY A 60 10.63 -4.70 -5.57
C GLY A 60 9.56 -3.60 -5.35
N ALA A 61 9.66 -2.88 -4.24
CA ALA A 61 8.74 -1.80 -3.90
C ALA A 61 8.83 -0.63 -4.91
N ARG A 62 10.03 -0.33 -5.43
CA ARG A 62 10.23 0.65 -6.51
C ARG A 62 9.52 0.21 -7.78
N PHE A 63 9.69 -1.05 -8.18
CA PHE A 63 9.00 -1.60 -9.35
C PHE A 63 7.47 -1.51 -9.19
N ALA A 64 6.97 -1.90 -8.02
CA ALA A 64 5.55 -1.78 -7.69
C ALA A 64 5.08 -0.31 -7.77
N CYS A 65 5.83 0.63 -7.20
CA CYS A 65 5.47 2.04 -7.22
C CYS A 65 5.46 2.63 -8.64
N ASP A 66 6.45 2.29 -9.48
CA ASP A 66 6.49 2.70 -10.89
C ASP A 66 5.25 2.21 -11.64
N ARG A 67 4.92 0.91 -11.47
CA ARG A 67 3.74 0.32 -12.10
C ARG A 67 2.45 0.99 -11.66
N VAL A 68 2.29 1.25 -10.36
CA VAL A 68 1.13 1.96 -9.80
C VAL A 68 1.01 3.37 -10.37
N ILE A 69 2.10 4.15 -10.36
CA ILE A 69 2.07 5.53 -10.85
C ILE A 69 1.73 5.56 -12.34
N ARG A 70 2.33 4.70 -13.16
CA ARG A 70 2.01 4.62 -14.60
C ARG A 70 0.56 4.23 -14.85
N ALA A 71 0.07 3.23 -14.14
CA ALA A 71 -1.31 2.77 -14.27
C ALA A 71 -2.32 3.84 -13.81
N MET A 72 -2.02 4.61 -12.77
CA MET A 72 -2.87 5.73 -12.35
C MET A 72 -3.03 6.82 -13.41
N HIS A 73 -2.06 6.95 -14.32
CA HIS A 73 -2.08 7.91 -15.42
C HIS A 73 -2.44 7.26 -16.76
N SER A 74 -2.93 6.01 -16.79
CA SER A 74 -3.44 5.40 -18.01
C SER A 74 -4.89 5.81 -18.25
N GLN A 75 -5.23 6.14 -19.49
CA GLN A 75 -6.59 6.54 -19.84
C GLN A 75 -7.60 5.41 -19.56
N GLU A 76 -7.22 4.15 -19.81
CA GLU A 76 -8.07 2.97 -19.55
C GLU A 76 -8.51 2.88 -18.08
N LEU A 77 -7.59 3.10 -17.13
CA LEU A 77 -7.91 3.02 -15.71
C LEU A 77 -8.69 4.26 -15.26
N ILE A 78 -8.45 5.42 -15.87
CA ILE A 78 -9.22 6.65 -15.62
C ILE A 78 -10.68 6.47 -16.06
N ASP A 79 -10.90 5.96 -17.27
CA ASP A 79 -12.23 5.72 -17.82
C ASP A 79 -12.98 4.66 -17.00
N TYR A 80 -12.30 3.59 -16.59
CA TYR A 80 -12.85 2.60 -15.66
C TYR A 80 -13.21 3.21 -14.30
N ALA A 81 -12.32 4.00 -13.70
CA ALA A 81 -12.56 4.63 -12.40
C ALA A 81 -13.67 5.71 -12.46
N ALA A 82 -13.97 6.23 -13.65
CA ALA A 82 -15.06 7.16 -13.92
C ALA A 82 -16.39 6.47 -14.27
N ASP A 83 -16.44 5.12 -14.24
CA ASP A 83 -17.59 4.30 -14.65
C ASP A 83 -17.96 4.44 -16.15
N ASN A 84 -17.02 4.88 -16.98
CA ASN A 84 -17.21 5.09 -18.42
C ASN A 84 -16.79 3.87 -19.27
N ALA A 85 -16.00 2.95 -18.72
CA ALA A 85 -15.45 1.80 -19.42
C ALA A 85 -15.53 0.51 -18.56
N PRO A 86 -15.55 -0.67 -19.19
CA PRO A 86 -15.44 -1.94 -18.47
C PRO A 86 -14.05 -2.07 -17.80
N ARG A 87 -13.93 -3.04 -16.88
CA ARG A 87 -12.71 -3.31 -16.12
C ARG A 87 -11.55 -3.70 -17.05
N PRO A 88 -10.47 -2.90 -17.13
CA PRO A 88 -9.34 -3.18 -18.03
C PRO A 88 -8.34 -4.17 -17.38
N PRO A 89 -7.46 -4.83 -18.17
CA PRO A 89 -6.45 -5.74 -17.64
C PRO A 89 -5.52 -5.11 -16.60
N VAL A 90 -5.21 -3.81 -16.76
CA VAL A 90 -4.41 -3.05 -15.80
C VAL A 90 -5.09 -2.95 -14.42
N ALA A 91 -6.42 -2.96 -14.37
CA ALA A 91 -7.15 -2.96 -13.11
C ALA A 91 -7.06 -4.32 -12.40
N ASP A 92 -6.99 -5.42 -13.15
CA ASP A 92 -6.80 -6.77 -12.58
C ASP A 92 -5.41 -6.95 -12.01
N GLU A 93 -4.39 -6.50 -12.72
CA GLU A 93 -3.02 -6.50 -12.24
C GLU A 93 -2.86 -5.67 -10.95
N LEU A 94 -3.37 -4.43 -10.95
CA LEU A 94 -3.34 -3.60 -9.75
C LEU A 94 -4.16 -4.21 -8.61
N ALA A 95 -5.30 -4.85 -8.89
CA ALA A 95 -6.09 -5.50 -7.85
C ALA A 95 -5.34 -6.67 -7.18
N GLN A 96 -4.40 -7.32 -7.86
CA GLN A 96 -3.55 -8.36 -7.27
C GLN A 96 -2.46 -7.76 -6.36
N MET A 97 -1.92 -6.60 -6.72
CA MET A 97 -0.87 -5.92 -5.95
C MET A 97 -1.38 -5.27 -4.65
N PHE A 98 -2.67 -4.92 -4.61
CA PHE A 98 -3.28 -4.21 -3.51
C PHE A 98 -4.15 -5.12 -2.65
N GLU A 99 -4.28 -4.77 -1.39
CA GLU A 99 -5.40 -5.26 -0.59
C GLU A 99 -6.71 -4.72 -1.20
N PRO A 100 -7.77 -5.57 -1.32
CA PRO A 100 -8.98 -5.23 -2.06
C PRO A 100 -9.65 -3.91 -1.61
N THR A 101 -9.69 -3.66 -0.30
CA THR A 101 -10.27 -2.44 0.26
C THR A 101 -9.44 -1.21 -0.12
N CYS A 102 -8.11 -1.31 -0.07
CA CYS A 102 -7.20 -0.25 -0.47
C CYS A 102 -7.35 0.10 -1.97
N PHE A 103 -7.43 -0.91 -2.83
CA PHE A 103 -7.66 -0.72 -4.26
C PHE A 103 -8.95 0.08 -4.52
N GLN A 104 -10.07 -0.37 -3.97
CA GLN A 104 -11.39 0.24 -4.22
C GLN A 104 -11.57 1.61 -3.54
N ARG A 105 -11.06 1.77 -2.31
CA ARG A 105 -11.34 2.96 -1.48
C ARG A 105 -10.29 4.05 -1.60
N LEU A 106 -9.04 3.71 -1.87
CA LEU A 106 -7.95 4.67 -1.88
C LEU A 106 -7.40 4.92 -3.28
N LEU A 107 -7.24 3.87 -4.11
CA LEU A 107 -6.62 4.01 -5.43
C LEU A 107 -7.62 4.53 -6.47
N LEU A 108 -8.71 3.81 -6.75
CA LEU A 108 -9.69 4.21 -7.79
C LEU A 108 -10.21 5.66 -7.65
N PRO A 109 -10.51 6.18 -6.44
CA PRO A 109 -10.99 7.55 -6.30
C PRO A 109 -9.91 8.59 -6.60
N ARG A 110 -8.65 8.26 -6.36
CA ARG A 110 -7.53 9.11 -6.76
C ARG A 110 -7.41 9.14 -8.27
N VAL A 111 -7.46 7.98 -8.92
CA VAL A 111 -7.42 7.87 -10.39
C VAL A 111 -8.56 8.64 -11.03
N ARG A 112 -9.80 8.47 -10.55
CA ARG A 112 -10.96 9.23 -11.01
C ARG A 112 -10.73 10.74 -10.94
N ARG A 113 -10.15 11.24 -9.84
CA ARG A 113 -9.85 12.68 -9.68
C ARG A 113 -8.83 13.20 -10.69
N LEU A 114 -7.89 12.37 -11.13
CA LEU A 114 -6.91 12.76 -12.15
C LEU A 114 -7.57 13.02 -13.50
N GLY A 115 -8.64 12.29 -13.84
CA GLY A 115 -9.40 12.48 -15.08
C GLY A 115 -10.41 13.63 -15.06
N VAL A 116 -10.66 14.28 -13.92
CA VAL A 116 -11.70 15.32 -13.83
C VAL A 116 -11.31 16.55 -14.65
N GLY A 117 -12.09 16.86 -15.69
CA GLY A 117 -11.89 18.03 -16.55
C GLY A 117 -10.79 17.85 -17.61
N VAL A 118 -10.28 16.63 -17.76
CA VAL A 118 -9.22 16.27 -18.70
C VAL A 118 -9.79 15.25 -19.71
N SER A 119 -9.54 15.46 -20.99
CA SER A 119 -9.93 14.51 -22.06
C SER A 119 -8.86 13.46 -22.34
N GLU A 120 -7.59 13.82 -22.15
CA GLU A 120 -6.44 12.92 -22.33
C GLU A 120 -5.41 13.23 -21.24
N LEU A 121 -4.97 12.20 -20.51
CA LEU A 121 -3.91 12.32 -19.51
C LEU A 121 -2.80 11.32 -19.83
N GLN A 122 -1.56 11.79 -19.90
CA GLN A 122 -0.41 10.92 -20.16
C GLN A 122 0.78 11.29 -19.28
N LEU A 123 1.33 10.30 -18.59
CA LEU A 123 2.62 10.42 -17.91
C LEU A 123 3.75 10.30 -18.93
N LYS A 124 4.53 11.37 -19.12
CA LYS A 124 5.67 11.41 -20.05
C LYS A 124 6.97 10.97 -19.40
N GLU A 125 7.23 11.50 -18.20
CA GLU A 125 8.47 11.24 -17.48
C GLU A 125 8.15 10.89 -16.03
N LEU A 126 8.88 9.91 -15.49
CA LEU A 126 8.81 9.49 -14.11
C LEU A 126 10.22 9.12 -13.64
N ASP A 127 10.77 9.98 -12.80
CA ASP A 127 12.12 9.82 -12.25
C ASP A 127 12.05 9.60 -10.74
N PHE A 128 12.74 8.57 -10.25
CA PHE A 128 12.90 8.31 -8.83
C PHE A 128 14.18 8.99 -8.34
N SER A 129 14.00 10.05 -7.54
CA SER A 129 15.10 10.76 -6.86
C SER A 129 15.51 10.09 -5.54
N GLY A 130 14.67 9.22 -4.99
CA GLY A 130 14.98 8.48 -3.77
C GLY A 130 13.93 7.43 -3.45
N VAL A 131 14.38 6.30 -2.89
CA VAL A 131 13.55 5.17 -2.46
C VAL A 131 14.07 4.73 -1.10
N TYR A 132 13.22 4.81 -0.08
CA TYR A 132 13.64 4.64 1.30
C TYR A 132 12.67 3.78 2.10
N LEU A 133 13.19 2.99 3.02
CA LEU A 133 12.41 2.37 4.08
C LEU A 133 12.14 3.42 5.16
N SER A 134 10.87 3.71 5.37
CA SER A 134 10.41 4.79 6.24
C SER A 134 9.70 4.28 7.51
N GLY A 135 9.38 2.99 7.58
CA GLY A 135 8.71 2.38 8.74
C GLY A 135 8.70 0.86 8.63
N VAL A 136 8.81 0.20 9.78
CA VAL A 136 8.74 -1.26 9.95
C VAL A 136 7.84 -1.53 11.15
N GLU A 137 6.88 -2.42 10.99
CA GLU A 137 6.03 -2.88 12.09
C GLU A 137 5.95 -4.40 12.00
N CYS A 138 6.23 -5.10 13.09
CA CYS A 138 6.06 -6.54 13.18
C CYS A 138 5.08 -6.83 14.31
N GLN A 139 4.01 -7.55 14.00
CA GLN A 139 2.98 -7.93 14.94
C GLN A 139 2.88 -9.46 14.98
N ARG A 140 2.91 -10.02 16.18
CA ARG A 140 2.57 -11.42 16.42
C ARG A 140 1.11 -11.50 16.82
N THR A 141 0.35 -12.32 16.12
CA THR A 141 -1.09 -12.51 16.37
C THR A 141 -1.44 -13.98 16.15
N THR A 142 -2.61 -14.42 16.57
CA THR A 142 -3.08 -15.78 16.29
C THR A 142 -3.71 -15.85 14.89
N ARG A 143 -3.73 -17.03 14.30
CA ARG A 143 -4.36 -17.28 12.99
C ARG A 143 -5.88 -17.00 13.05
N ALA A 144 -6.52 -17.33 14.17
CA ALA A 144 -7.92 -16.98 14.42
C ALA A 144 -8.15 -15.46 14.38
N ASN A 145 -7.30 -14.67 15.05
CA ASN A 145 -7.41 -13.21 15.04
C ASN A 145 -7.18 -12.62 13.63
N LEU A 146 -6.24 -13.15 12.84
CA LEU A 146 -6.06 -12.72 11.46
C LEU A 146 -7.31 -12.98 10.62
N ARG A 147 -7.88 -14.19 10.70
CA ARG A 147 -9.11 -14.52 9.96
C ARG A 147 -10.28 -13.64 10.38
N ALA A 148 -10.39 -13.34 11.67
CA ALA A 148 -11.40 -12.41 12.17
C ALA A 148 -11.20 -11.01 11.59
N GLU A 149 -9.97 -10.49 11.55
CA GLU A 149 -9.66 -9.21 10.90
C GLU A 149 -9.95 -9.21 9.39
N GLU A 150 -9.60 -10.28 8.67
CA GLU A 150 -9.87 -10.44 7.24
C GLU A 150 -11.37 -10.51 6.95
N THR A 151 -12.10 -11.27 7.78
CA THR A 151 -13.56 -11.37 7.69
C THR A 151 -14.20 -10.01 7.93
N LEU A 152 -13.75 -9.27 8.95
CA LEU A 152 -14.21 -7.92 9.22
C LEU A 152 -13.92 -6.99 8.04
N ARG A 153 -12.71 -7.02 7.46
CA ARG A 153 -12.39 -6.23 6.26
C ARG A 153 -13.31 -6.57 5.09
N THR A 154 -13.61 -7.84 4.89
CA THR A 154 -14.50 -8.33 3.82
C THR A 154 -15.93 -7.85 4.03
N VAL A 155 -16.48 -8.05 5.23
CA VAL A 155 -17.83 -7.59 5.60
C VAL A 155 -17.96 -6.08 5.47
N VAL A 156 -16.93 -5.32 5.88
CA VAL A 156 -16.89 -3.86 5.70
C VAL A 156 -16.86 -3.51 4.20
N GLY A 157 -16.06 -4.20 3.40
CA GLY A 157 -16.01 -4.03 1.94
C GLY A 157 -17.36 -4.27 1.28
N GLU A 158 -18.02 -5.39 1.60
CA GLU A 158 -19.35 -5.76 1.09
C GLU A 158 -20.43 -4.75 1.48
N THR A 159 -20.47 -4.35 2.76
CA THR A 159 -21.46 -3.40 3.28
C THR A 159 -21.33 -2.04 2.58
N ILE A 160 -20.10 -1.61 2.29
CA ILE A 160 -19.83 -0.37 1.54
C ILE A 160 -20.23 -0.52 0.07
N ALA A 161 -19.95 -1.67 -0.55
CA ALA A 161 -20.36 -1.94 -1.93
C ALA A 161 -21.89 -1.97 -2.10
N GLU A 162 -22.61 -2.58 -1.15
CA GLU A 162 -24.07 -2.58 -1.07
C GLU A 162 -24.62 -1.15 -0.97
N LYS A 163 -24.09 -0.34 -0.06
CA LYS A 163 -24.51 1.07 0.06
C LYS A 163 -24.18 1.91 -1.16
N HIS A 164 -23.04 1.67 -1.82
CA HIS A 164 -22.68 2.37 -3.04
C HIS A 164 -23.68 2.08 -4.17
N LYS A 165 -24.17 0.84 -4.28
CA LYS A 165 -25.24 0.46 -5.21
C LYS A 165 -26.59 1.10 -4.85
N GLN A 166 -26.92 1.20 -3.57
CA GLN A 166 -28.20 1.76 -3.11
C GLN A 166 -28.28 3.28 -3.23
N LEU A 167 -27.23 4.00 -2.85
CA LEU A 167 -27.27 5.46 -2.76
C LEU A 167 -26.93 6.19 -4.07
N LYS A 168 -26.44 5.49 -5.11
CA LYS A 168 -25.81 6.09 -6.31
C LYS A 168 -24.77 7.19 -5.98
N ALA A 169 -24.29 7.19 -4.74
CA ALA A 169 -23.37 8.12 -4.13
C ALA A 169 -22.52 7.33 -3.12
N ARG A 170 -21.33 7.83 -2.79
CA ARG A 170 -20.47 7.16 -1.81
C ARG A 170 -20.91 7.50 -0.39
N PRO A 171 -21.17 6.51 0.47
CA PRO A 171 -21.48 6.76 1.88
C PRO A 171 -20.27 7.37 2.60
N ASN A 172 -20.53 8.32 3.49
CA ASN A 172 -19.49 8.94 4.31
C ASN A 172 -18.98 7.94 5.37
N VAL A 173 -17.74 8.08 5.86
CA VAL A 173 -17.17 7.20 6.91
C VAL A 173 -18.09 7.14 8.14
N MET A 174 -18.77 8.24 8.45
CA MET A 174 -19.72 8.34 9.56
C MET A 174 -21.01 7.52 9.36
N GLU A 175 -21.45 7.31 8.11
CA GLU A 175 -22.62 6.48 7.74
C GLU A 175 -22.31 4.98 7.65
N VAL A 176 -21.03 4.62 7.64
CA VAL A 176 -20.57 3.24 7.80
C VAL A 176 -20.43 2.91 9.28
N VAL A 177 -20.02 3.89 10.10
CA VAL A 177 -19.95 3.78 11.56
C VAL A 177 -21.33 3.68 12.20
N SER A 178 -22.37 4.30 11.62
CA SER A 178 -23.76 4.12 12.09
C SER A 178 -24.27 2.68 11.98
N ASP A 179 -23.64 1.86 11.14
CA ASP A 179 -24.05 0.49 10.83
C ASP A 179 -23.14 -0.56 11.52
N LEU A 180 -22.38 -0.15 12.54
CA LEU A 180 -21.56 -1.04 13.35
C LEU A 180 -22.36 -2.25 13.87
N ASN A 181 -23.64 -2.08 14.17
CA ASN A 181 -24.51 -3.18 14.60
C ASN A 181 -24.77 -4.21 13.48
N ALA A 182 -24.97 -3.77 12.23
CA ALA A 182 -25.17 -4.67 11.09
C ALA A 182 -23.86 -5.37 10.69
N ILE A 183 -22.74 -4.65 10.77
CA ILE A 183 -21.39 -5.23 10.58
C ILE A 183 -21.12 -6.27 11.67
N LYS A 184 -21.45 -5.97 12.93
CA LYS A 184 -21.32 -6.90 14.06
C LYS A 184 -22.18 -8.15 13.86
N GLU A 185 -23.44 -8.00 13.43
CA GLU A 185 -24.34 -9.13 13.18
C GLU A 185 -23.86 -10.01 12.00
N LYS A 186 -23.36 -9.42 10.91
CA LYS A 186 -22.73 -10.16 9.79
C LYS A 186 -21.42 -10.84 10.22
N LEU A 187 -20.65 -10.22 11.11
CA LEU A 187 -19.41 -10.78 11.66
C LEU A 187 -19.72 -11.98 12.57
N GLU A 188 -20.67 -11.87 13.49
CA GLU A 188 -21.09 -12.97 14.38
C GLU A 188 -21.56 -14.18 13.55
N LYS A 189 -22.37 -13.96 12.51
CA LYS A 189 -22.85 -15.00 11.59
C LYS A 189 -21.75 -15.68 10.76
N SER A 190 -20.61 -15.02 10.53
CA SER A 190 -19.49 -15.56 9.75
C SER A 190 -18.43 -16.23 10.62
N VAL A 191 -18.22 -15.74 11.85
CA VAL A 191 -17.29 -16.31 12.84
C VAL A 191 -17.78 -17.68 13.36
N ASP A 192 -19.09 -17.86 13.57
CA ASP A 192 -19.68 -19.11 14.07
C ASP A 192 -19.48 -20.34 13.15
N LYS A 193 -19.02 -20.15 11.91
CA LYS A 193 -18.78 -21.23 10.94
C LYS A 193 -17.33 -21.73 10.87
N SER A 194 -16.37 -21.13 11.59
CA SER A 194 -14.94 -21.36 11.30
C SER A 194 -13.99 -21.54 12.50
N GLY A 195 -14.48 -21.55 13.75
CA GLY A 195 -13.63 -21.67 14.93
C GLY A 195 -13.32 -23.12 15.34
N GLY A 196 -12.15 -23.63 14.97
CA GLY A 196 -11.53 -24.80 15.61
C GLY A 196 -10.51 -24.38 16.65
N ALA A 197 -10.44 -25.07 17.79
CA ALA A 197 -9.55 -24.76 18.93
C ALA A 197 -8.04 -24.77 18.59
N GLU A 198 -7.65 -25.33 17.43
CA GLU A 198 -6.26 -25.37 16.96
C GLU A 198 -5.76 -24.02 16.41
N ASP A 199 -6.63 -23.19 15.80
CA ASP A 199 -6.23 -21.91 15.19
C ASP A 199 -5.92 -20.81 16.22
N ASP A 200 -6.39 -20.97 17.46
CA ASP A 200 -6.07 -20.08 18.58
C ASP A 200 -4.65 -20.30 19.11
N ALA A 201 -4.08 -21.49 18.90
CA ALA A 201 -2.72 -21.82 19.35
C ALA A 201 -1.64 -21.43 18.33
N HIS A 202 -1.98 -21.32 17.04
CA HIS A 202 -1.02 -20.99 15.99
C HIS A 202 -0.74 -19.49 15.91
N VAL A 203 0.41 -19.10 16.44
CA VAL A 203 0.94 -17.73 16.34
C VAL A 203 1.56 -17.51 14.96
N VAL A 204 1.16 -16.42 14.32
CA VAL A 204 1.62 -15.95 13.02
C VAL A 204 2.25 -14.56 13.16
N GLU A 205 3.30 -14.33 12.39
CA GLU A 205 4.05 -13.08 12.35
C GLU A 205 3.62 -12.29 11.10
N ARG A 206 3.10 -11.09 11.31
CA ARG A 206 2.70 -10.16 10.26
C ARG A 206 3.64 -8.97 10.25
N MET A 207 4.22 -8.66 9.10
CA MET A 207 5.10 -7.50 8.94
C MET A 207 4.47 -6.47 8.01
N ARG A 208 4.63 -5.19 8.38
CA ARG A 208 4.34 -4.05 7.53
C ARG A 208 5.59 -3.23 7.28
N LEU A 209 5.79 -2.88 6.03
CA LEU A 209 6.92 -2.07 5.58
C LEU A 209 6.41 -0.84 4.84
N ASN A 210 6.84 0.34 5.28
CA ASN A 210 6.51 1.60 4.62
C ASN A 210 7.66 2.03 3.72
N ALA A 211 7.46 1.99 2.41
CA ALA A 211 8.41 2.53 1.44
C ALA A 211 8.03 3.97 1.06
N LEU A 212 8.98 4.89 1.16
CA LEU A 212 8.88 6.28 0.77
C LEU A 212 9.61 6.49 -0.56
N PHE A 213 8.89 7.02 -1.55
CA PHE A 213 9.39 7.31 -2.88
C PHE A 213 9.34 8.81 -3.12
N ASN A 214 10.48 9.39 -3.45
CA ASN A 214 10.57 10.76 -3.94
C ASN A 214 10.66 10.71 -5.47
N THR A 215 9.61 11.18 -6.13
CA THR A 215 9.50 11.12 -7.60
C THR A 215 9.36 12.52 -8.20
N THR A 216 9.90 12.69 -9.40
CA THR A 216 9.57 13.81 -10.28
C THR A 216 8.74 13.26 -11.43
N GLN A 217 7.60 13.88 -11.69
CA GLN A 217 6.62 13.40 -12.67
C GLN A 217 6.31 14.53 -13.65
N THR A 218 6.41 14.25 -14.95
CA THR A 218 5.94 15.15 -16.01
C THR A 218 4.70 14.54 -16.63
N VAL A 219 3.55 15.20 -16.43
CA VAL A 219 2.25 14.74 -16.92
C VAL A 219 1.73 15.75 -17.94
N GLU A 220 1.34 15.25 -19.11
CA GLU A 220 0.60 16.02 -20.10
C GLU A 220 -0.90 15.76 -19.94
N ALA A 221 -1.67 16.84 -19.97
CA ALA A 221 -3.12 16.81 -19.89
C ALA A 221 -3.71 17.66 -21.02
N VAL A 222 -4.77 17.16 -21.66
CA VAL A 222 -5.58 17.93 -22.61
C VAL A 222 -6.88 18.33 -21.93
N SER A 223 -7.20 19.63 -21.92
CA SER A 223 -8.46 20.09 -21.34
C SER A 223 -9.67 19.60 -22.13
N ALA A 224 -10.64 19.02 -21.44
CA ALA A 224 -11.91 18.63 -22.07
C ALA A 224 -12.74 19.82 -22.56
N LYS A 225 -12.47 21.05 -22.08
CA LYS A 225 -13.24 22.26 -22.44
C LYS A 225 -12.57 23.10 -23.52
N THR A 226 -11.26 23.31 -23.40
CA THR A 226 -10.52 24.24 -24.26
C THR A 226 -9.67 23.51 -25.30
N THR A 227 -9.55 22.18 -25.21
CA THR A 227 -8.62 21.36 -26.02
C THR A 227 -7.14 21.76 -25.89
N GLU A 228 -6.82 22.69 -24.99
CA GLU A 228 -5.45 23.11 -24.71
C GLU A 228 -4.67 21.97 -24.07
N ARG A 229 -3.44 21.79 -24.53
CA ARG A 229 -2.50 20.83 -23.94
C ARG A 229 -1.60 21.54 -22.93
N VAL A 230 -1.47 20.94 -21.76
CA VAL A 230 -0.67 21.45 -20.65
C VAL A 230 0.26 20.35 -20.16
N ALA A 231 1.55 20.63 -20.13
CA ALA A 231 2.54 19.82 -19.44
C ALA A 231 2.76 20.36 -18.01
N VAL A 232 2.62 19.49 -17.02
CA VAL A 232 2.82 19.82 -15.61
C VAL A 232 3.94 18.96 -15.06
N LYS A 233 4.98 19.62 -14.54
CA LYS A 233 6.05 18.95 -13.80
C LYS A 233 5.77 19.06 -12.31
N THR A 234 5.76 17.93 -11.62
CA THR A 234 5.47 17.84 -10.18
C THR A 234 6.57 17.06 -9.46
N VAL A 235 6.87 17.47 -8.23
CA VAL A 235 7.67 16.68 -7.30
C VAL A 235 6.73 16.08 -6.29
N VAL A 236 6.79 14.77 -6.15
CA VAL A 236 5.79 13.98 -5.45
C VAL A 236 6.46 13.01 -4.48
N LYS A 237 6.04 13.09 -3.21
CA LYS A 237 6.36 12.10 -2.18
C LYS A 237 5.22 11.09 -2.12
N THR A 238 5.51 9.84 -2.45
CA THR A 238 4.57 8.72 -2.37
C THR A 238 5.01 7.80 -1.25
N THR A 239 4.09 7.39 -0.37
CA THR A 239 4.34 6.35 0.63
C THR A 239 3.42 5.17 0.38
N LEU A 240 4.00 4.00 0.16
CA LEU A 240 3.28 2.73 0.07
C LEU A 240 3.57 1.90 1.32
N CYS A 241 2.52 1.41 1.96
CA CYS A 241 2.61 0.42 3.03
C CYS A 241 2.35 -0.95 2.42
N PHE A 242 3.34 -1.84 2.56
CA PHE A 242 3.25 -3.24 2.21
C PHE A 242 2.96 -4.05 3.46
N GLU A 243 2.13 -5.07 3.35
CA GLU A 243 1.82 -6.04 4.42
C GLU A 243 2.10 -7.45 3.88
N SER A 244 2.68 -8.30 4.72
CA SER A 244 2.90 -9.71 4.41
C SER A 244 2.93 -10.56 5.68
N LEU A 245 2.70 -11.87 5.52
CA LEU A 245 2.98 -12.85 6.56
C LEU A 245 4.44 -13.27 6.43
N VAL A 246 5.14 -13.30 7.56
CA VAL A 246 6.58 -13.55 7.62
C VAL A 246 6.91 -14.65 8.62
N THR A 247 5.93 -15.46 9.00
CA THR A 247 6.12 -16.60 9.92
C THR A 247 7.08 -17.61 9.31
N GLU A 248 6.85 -17.99 8.05
CA GLU A 248 7.72 -18.83 7.24
C GLU A 248 8.15 -18.07 5.97
N PRO A 249 9.35 -18.35 5.41
CA PRO A 249 9.82 -17.66 4.21
C PRO A 249 8.92 -17.82 2.98
N GLU A 250 8.27 -18.98 2.83
CA GLU A 250 7.35 -19.29 1.73
C GLU A 250 6.02 -18.53 1.80
N ASP A 251 5.64 -18.00 2.97
CA ASP A 251 4.40 -17.25 3.17
C ASP A 251 4.52 -15.78 2.72
N VAL A 252 5.71 -15.33 2.34
CA VAL A 252 6.00 -13.93 2.02
C VAL A 252 5.37 -13.55 0.68
N ASP A 253 4.16 -13.00 0.75
CA ASP A 253 3.44 -12.33 -0.34
C ASP A 253 3.16 -10.88 0.05
N TRP A 254 3.84 -9.91 -0.59
CA TRP A 254 3.71 -8.49 -0.24
C TRP A 254 2.54 -7.84 -0.95
N ARG A 255 1.60 -7.26 -0.19
CA ARG A 255 0.47 -6.50 -0.74
C ARG A 255 0.44 -5.07 -0.25
N ILE A 256 0.03 -4.15 -1.12
CA ILE A 256 -0.12 -2.73 -0.78
C ILE A 256 -1.42 -2.55 -0.01
N VAL A 257 -1.32 -2.24 1.28
CA VAL A 257 -2.48 -2.01 2.17
C VAL A 257 -2.79 -0.54 2.38
N LYS A 258 -1.86 0.35 2.02
CA LYS A 258 -2.05 1.79 2.14
C LYS A 258 -1.20 2.54 1.14
N MET A 259 -1.77 3.59 0.55
CA MET A 259 -1.06 4.52 -0.30
C MET A 259 -1.37 5.96 0.11
N ASN A 260 -0.33 6.77 0.26
CA ASN A 260 -0.41 8.21 0.44
C ASN A 260 0.46 8.91 -0.59
N GLN A 261 0.03 10.07 -1.05
CA GLN A 261 0.77 10.84 -2.05
C GLN A 261 0.60 12.33 -1.77
N PHE A 262 1.71 13.06 -1.74
CA PHE A 262 1.75 14.50 -1.55
C PHE A 262 2.66 15.10 -2.61
N GLY A 263 2.10 15.97 -3.45
CA GLY A 263 2.81 16.56 -4.58
C GLY A 263 2.82 18.09 -4.51
N ARG A 264 3.87 18.69 -5.06
CA ARG A 264 3.97 20.12 -5.34
C ARG A 264 4.24 20.31 -6.84
N VAL A 265 3.47 21.20 -7.46
CA VAL A 265 3.72 21.63 -8.84
C VAL A 265 5.00 22.47 -8.87
N VAL A 266 5.91 22.11 -9.76
CA VAL A 266 7.19 22.80 -9.97
C VAL A 266 7.10 23.73 -11.18
N SER A 267 6.52 23.25 -12.27
CA SER A 267 6.29 24.08 -13.46
C SER A 267 5.03 23.64 -14.20
N ARG A 268 4.47 24.59 -14.94
CA ARG A 268 3.33 24.37 -15.85
C ARG A 268 3.66 25.06 -17.17
N MET A 269 3.58 24.32 -18.25
CA MET A 269 3.83 24.82 -19.61
C MET A 269 2.60 24.52 -20.46
N THR A 270 2.07 25.54 -21.13
CA THR A 270 1.03 25.35 -22.14
C THR A 270 1.72 25.07 -23.47
N THR A 271 1.35 23.98 -24.11
CA THR A 271 1.84 23.60 -25.44
C THR A 271 0.72 23.86 -26.43
N ASN A 272 1.00 24.70 -27.44
CA ASN A 272 0.11 24.97 -28.56
C ASN A 272 0.02 23.77 -29.51
#